data_AF-A0A496ZG11-F1
#
_entry.id   AF-A0A496ZG11-F1
#
_cell.length_a   1.000
_cell.length_b   1.000
_cell.length_c   1.000
_cell.angle_alpha   90.00
_cell.angle_beta   90.00
_cell.angle_gamma   90.00
#
_symmetry.space_group_name_H-M   'P 1'
#
loop_
_entity.id
_entity.type
_entity.pdbx_description
1 polymer ?
#
loop_
_entity_poly.entity_id
_entity_poly.type
_entity_poly.pdbx_seq_one_letter_code
_entity_poly.pdbx_strand_id
1 'polypeptide(L)'
;MIRFYLNRELSTMFGFKLSRWKRWSREFLPPDPLGGLQSGFARQYSLLEAFQVYLGGHLVADLKLSIPETKIILGDLQKWVTTQYFSYLPPEEPSPVQKSVKEYRIYIFMNLEPTQDARKYSYMIRRVIDQEKSHGKGTRIVTERYIENWLKDGEPATGFDKSDGVPYWMAARILYITKVYQIFTEKLQGESI
;
A
#
# COMPACT_ATOMS: atom_id res chain seq x y z
N MET A 1 -14.08 -20.32 -5.69
CA MET A 1 -14.50 -20.58 -4.29
C MET A 1 -13.96 -19.46 -3.43
N ILE A 2 -14.80 -18.75 -2.68
CA ILE A 2 -14.34 -17.65 -1.81
C ILE A 2 -13.68 -18.27 -0.58
N ARG A 3 -12.39 -18.00 -0.38
CA ARG A 3 -11.63 -18.47 0.78
C ARG A 3 -11.64 -17.40 1.86
N PHE A 4 -11.97 -17.79 3.08
CA PHE A 4 -11.85 -16.96 4.27
C PHE A 4 -10.68 -17.44 5.13
N TYR A 5 -10.09 -16.52 5.87
CA TYR A 5 -8.99 -16.79 6.78
C TYR A 5 -9.37 -16.44 8.21
N LEU A 6 -8.74 -17.08 9.19
CA LEU A 6 -8.91 -16.80 10.62
C LEU A 6 -7.71 -16.04 11.18
N ASN A 7 -7.93 -15.37 12.32
CA ASN A 7 -6.88 -14.64 13.04
C ASN A 7 -5.62 -15.48 13.30
N ARG A 8 -5.79 -16.73 13.74
CA ARG A 8 -4.67 -17.63 14.05
C ARG A 8 -3.88 -17.96 12.79
N GLU A 9 -4.56 -18.33 11.71
CA GLU A 9 -3.95 -18.66 10.43
C GLU A 9 -3.09 -17.51 9.90
N LEU A 10 -3.67 -16.31 9.78
CA LEU A 10 -2.97 -15.13 9.27
C LEU A 10 -1.81 -14.72 10.18
N SER A 11 -1.99 -14.79 11.50
CA SER A 11 -0.90 -14.48 12.44
C SER A 11 0.28 -15.43 12.27
N THR A 12 0.01 -16.72 12.06
CA THR A 12 1.04 -17.74 11.84
C THR A 12 1.71 -17.55 10.48
N MET A 13 0.93 -17.43 9.40
CA MET A 13 1.45 -17.24 8.03
C MET A 13 2.34 -16.01 7.92
N PHE A 14 1.95 -14.90 8.55
CA PHE A 14 2.71 -13.66 8.47
C PHE A 14 3.84 -13.55 9.49
N GLY A 15 3.90 -14.43 10.48
CA GLY A 15 4.88 -14.40 11.57
C GLY A 15 4.64 -13.28 12.59
N PHE A 16 3.39 -12.82 12.75
CA PHE A 16 3.03 -11.78 13.71
C PHE A 16 2.45 -12.38 14.99
N LYS A 17 2.70 -11.74 16.15
CA LYS A 17 1.99 -12.09 17.39
C LYS A 17 0.48 -11.94 17.16
N LEU A 18 -0.31 -12.96 17.54
CA LEU A 18 -1.77 -12.97 17.39
C LEU A 18 -2.44 -11.71 17.99
N SER A 19 -1.96 -11.23 19.14
CA SER A 19 -2.47 -10.02 19.78
C SER A 19 -2.24 -8.76 18.93
N ARG A 20 -1.10 -8.68 18.24
CA ARG A 20 -0.78 -7.58 17.31
C ARG A 20 -1.70 -7.61 16.10
N TRP A 21 -1.89 -8.78 15.49
CA TRP A 21 -2.81 -8.96 14.37
C TRP A 21 -4.25 -8.55 14.76
N LYS A 22 -4.75 -9.05 15.88
CA LYS A 22 -6.08 -8.70 16.41
C LYS A 22 -6.22 -7.20 16.70
N ARG A 23 -5.16 -6.55 17.18
CA ARG A 23 -5.16 -5.09 17.37
C ARG A 23 -5.29 -4.38 16.03
N TRP A 24 -4.43 -4.67 15.06
CA TRP A 24 -4.49 -4.05 13.74
C TRP A 24 -5.81 -4.29 13.02
N SER A 25 -6.36 -5.50 13.09
CA SER A 25 -7.69 -5.80 12.54
C SER A 25 -8.78 -4.89 13.10
N ARG A 26 -8.78 -4.65 14.43
CA ARG A 26 -9.77 -3.75 15.06
C ARG A 26 -9.59 -2.29 14.65
N GLU A 27 -8.37 -1.86 14.38
CA GLU A 27 -8.07 -0.47 13.99
C GLU A 27 -8.39 -0.18 12.53
N PHE A 28 -8.13 -1.14 11.64
CA PHE A 28 -8.11 -0.93 10.19
C PHE A 28 -9.30 -1.51 9.45
N LEU A 29 -10.12 -2.34 10.09
CA LEU A 29 -11.36 -2.86 9.51
C LEU A 29 -12.56 -2.35 10.31
N PRO A 30 -13.75 -2.30 9.69
CA PRO A 30 -14.99 -2.07 10.44
C PRO A 30 -15.20 -3.16 11.49
N PRO A 31 -16.06 -2.91 12.51
CA PRO A 31 -16.52 -3.92 13.43
C PRO A 31 -16.96 -5.19 12.69
N ASP A 32 -16.68 -6.35 13.30
CA ASP A 32 -17.04 -7.64 12.70
C ASP A 32 -18.56 -7.73 12.55
N PRO A 33 -19.10 -7.91 11.33
CA PRO A 33 -20.54 -7.97 11.10
C PRO A 33 -21.21 -9.14 11.83
N LEU A 34 -20.47 -10.21 12.12
CA LEU A 34 -20.99 -11.39 12.83
C LEU A 34 -20.73 -11.33 14.34
N GLY A 35 -19.70 -10.60 14.77
CA GLY A 35 -19.29 -10.51 16.17
C GLY A 35 -20.31 -9.85 17.11
N GLY A 36 -21.24 -9.07 16.57
CA GLY A 36 -22.36 -8.48 17.32
C GLY A 36 -23.63 -9.33 17.37
N LEU A 37 -23.76 -10.33 16.47
CA LEU A 37 -24.96 -11.16 16.34
C LEU A 37 -24.86 -12.47 17.14
N GLN A 38 -23.65 -13.02 17.28
CA GLN A 38 -23.41 -14.24 18.06
C GLN A 38 -22.10 -14.14 18.84
N SER A 39 -22.20 -14.14 20.16
CA SER A 39 -21.04 -14.22 21.06
C SER A 39 -20.27 -15.52 20.78
N GLY A 40 -18.96 -15.42 20.50
CA GLY A 40 -18.07 -16.56 20.30
C GLY A 40 -17.60 -16.82 18.87
N PHE A 41 -18.14 -16.12 17.85
CA PHE A 41 -17.64 -16.25 16.49
C PHE A 41 -16.29 -15.53 16.30
N ALA A 42 -15.32 -16.25 15.74
CA ALA A 42 -14.03 -15.67 15.40
C ALA A 42 -14.12 -14.93 14.06
N ARG A 43 -13.62 -13.70 14.02
CA ARG A 43 -13.54 -12.91 12.77
C ARG A 43 -12.90 -13.71 11.64
N GLN A 44 -13.64 -13.78 10.54
CA GLN A 44 -13.20 -14.29 9.26
C GLN A 44 -12.77 -13.11 8.37
N TYR A 45 -11.72 -13.31 7.58
CA TYR A 45 -11.17 -12.30 6.69
C TYR A 45 -11.30 -12.77 5.25
N SER A 46 -11.88 -11.94 4.40
CA SER A 46 -11.66 -12.04 2.95
C SER A 46 -10.19 -11.75 2.62
N LEU A 47 -9.75 -12.10 1.40
CA LEU A 47 -8.39 -11.80 0.96
C LEU A 47 -8.09 -10.30 0.98
N LEU A 48 -9.05 -9.47 0.55
CA LEU A 48 -8.93 -8.00 0.57
C LEU A 48 -8.81 -7.47 2.01
N GLU A 49 -9.63 -7.94 2.94
CA GLU A 49 -9.55 -7.54 4.34
C GLU A 49 -8.24 -7.97 5.00
N ALA A 50 -7.78 -9.20 4.71
CA ALA A 50 -6.50 -9.69 5.18
C ALA A 50 -5.35 -8.80 4.65
N PHE A 51 -5.39 -8.43 3.37
CA PHE A 51 -4.40 -7.52 2.80
C PHE A 51 -4.48 -6.12 3.40
N GLN A 52 -5.68 -5.59 3.63
CA GLN A 52 -5.86 -4.27 4.25
C GLN A 52 -5.25 -4.21 5.65
N VAL A 53 -5.43 -5.25 6.47
CA VAL A 53 -4.80 -5.35 7.80
C VAL A 53 -3.28 -5.50 7.68
N TYR A 54 -2.81 -6.34 6.76
CA TYR A 54 -1.39 -6.55 6.51
C TYR A 54 -0.69 -5.25 6.07
N LEU A 55 -1.27 -4.55 5.09
CA LEU A 55 -0.78 -3.27 4.59
C LEU A 55 -0.79 -2.19 5.67
N GLY A 56 -1.86 -2.12 6.47
CA GLY A 56 -1.90 -1.24 7.64
C GLY A 56 -0.79 -1.54 8.65
N GLY A 57 -0.53 -2.82 8.91
CA GLY A 57 0.59 -3.28 9.71
C GLY A 57 1.93 -2.82 9.17
N HIS A 58 2.16 -2.94 7.86
CA HIS A 58 3.37 -2.48 7.17
C HIS A 58 3.55 -0.95 7.27
N LEU A 59 2.47 -0.18 7.07
CA LEU A 59 2.50 1.28 7.18
C LEU A 59 2.93 1.75 8.58
N VAL A 60 2.47 1.05 9.63
CA VAL A 60 2.85 1.36 11.02
C VAL A 60 4.24 0.85 11.37
N ALA A 61 4.49 -0.43 11.11
CA ALA A 61 5.70 -1.11 11.59
C ALA A 61 6.93 -0.68 10.80
N ASP A 62 6.82 -0.53 9.49
CA ASP A 62 7.95 -0.35 8.59
C ASP A 62 8.05 1.11 8.14
N LEU A 63 6.92 1.71 7.74
CA LEU A 63 6.86 3.12 7.36
C LEU A 63 6.62 4.07 8.54
N LYS A 64 6.59 3.59 9.78
CA LYS A 64 6.53 4.39 11.02
C LYS A 64 5.41 5.43 11.07
N LEU A 65 4.29 5.16 10.41
CA LEU A 65 3.09 5.99 10.48
C LEU A 65 2.30 5.66 11.76
N SER A 66 1.63 6.66 12.32
CA SER A 66 0.72 6.42 13.45
C SER A 66 -0.58 5.75 12.97
N ILE A 67 -1.30 5.10 13.89
CA ILE A 67 -2.59 4.44 13.58
C ILE A 67 -3.58 5.40 12.90
N PRO A 68 -3.81 6.64 13.38
CA PRO A 68 -4.72 7.57 12.72
C PRO A 68 -4.30 7.91 11.29
N GLU A 69 -2.99 8.10 11.05
CA GLU A 69 -2.46 8.41 9.73
C GLU A 69 -2.61 7.23 8.77
N THR A 70 -2.29 6.02 9.24
CA THR A 70 -2.49 4.79 8.48
C THR A 70 -3.94 4.60 8.09
N LYS A 71 -4.91 4.90 8.96
CA LYS A 71 -6.35 4.80 8.63
C LYS A 71 -6.74 5.73 7.48
N ILE A 72 -6.26 6.98 7.50
CA ILE A 72 -6.51 7.95 6.43
C ILE A 72 -5.91 7.43 5.12
N ILE A 73 -4.64 7.01 5.15
CA ILE A 73 -3.92 6.53 3.97
C ILE A 73 -4.56 5.28 3.37
N LEU A 74 -4.94 4.30 4.20
CA LEU A 74 -5.64 3.11 3.73
C LEU A 74 -6.98 3.46 3.07
N GLY A 75 -7.75 4.38 3.67
CA GLY A 75 -9.02 4.84 3.11
C GLY A 75 -8.83 5.54 1.76
N ASP A 76 -7.83 6.41 1.64
CA ASP A 76 -7.51 7.11 0.40
C ASP A 76 -7.07 6.17 -0.73
N LEU A 77 -6.26 5.16 -0.39
CA LEU A 77 -5.72 4.20 -1.35
C LEU A 77 -6.67 3.04 -1.67
N GLN A 78 -7.71 2.83 -0.87
CA GLN A 78 -8.57 1.63 -0.93
C GLN A 78 -9.08 1.34 -2.34
N LYS A 79 -9.70 2.33 -2.98
CA LYS A 79 -10.26 2.17 -4.34
C LYS A 79 -9.19 1.73 -5.33
N TRP A 80 -8.02 2.38 -5.29
CA TRP A 80 -6.93 2.08 -6.22
C TRP A 80 -6.34 0.69 -5.97
N VAL A 81 -6.07 0.34 -4.72
CA VAL A 81 -5.54 -0.99 -4.34
C VAL A 81 -6.51 -2.09 -4.78
N THR A 82 -7.80 -1.93 -4.51
CA THR A 82 -8.83 -2.89 -4.92
C THR A 82 -8.84 -3.05 -6.44
N THR A 83 -8.83 -1.95 -7.19
CA THR A 83 -8.79 -2.00 -8.66
C THR A 83 -7.53 -2.69 -9.19
N GLN A 84 -6.36 -2.43 -8.60
CA GLN A 84 -5.10 -2.98 -9.13
C GLN A 84 -4.86 -4.45 -8.76
N TYR A 85 -5.25 -4.89 -7.56
CA TYR A 85 -4.85 -6.20 -7.04
C TYR A 85 -6.01 -7.18 -6.81
N PHE A 86 -7.25 -6.67 -6.72
CA PHE A 86 -8.42 -7.46 -6.34
C PHE A 86 -9.61 -7.32 -7.30
N SER A 87 -9.45 -6.59 -8.41
CA SER A 87 -10.47 -6.48 -9.45
C SER A 87 -10.55 -7.78 -10.23
N TYR A 88 -11.73 -8.42 -10.24
CA TYR A 88 -12.01 -9.58 -11.08
C TYR A 88 -12.25 -9.21 -12.55
N LEU A 89 -12.52 -7.92 -12.82
CA LEU A 89 -12.65 -7.40 -14.16
C LEU A 89 -11.27 -6.89 -14.61
N PRO A 90 -10.59 -7.56 -15.56
CA PRO A 90 -9.47 -6.94 -16.23
C PRO A 90 -9.99 -5.66 -16.92
N PRO A 91 -9.18 -4.59 -17.02
CA PRO A 91 -9.54 -3.47 -17.88
C PRO A 91 -9.82 -4.03 -19.29
N GLU A 92 -10.90 -3.57 -19.93
CA GLU A 92 -11.42 -4.13 -21.20
C GLU A 92 -10.32 -4.28 -22.26
N GLU A 93 -9.33 -3.38 -22.27
CA GLU A 93 -8.00 -3.65 -22.81
C GLU A 93 -6.94 -2.89 -21.98
N PRO A 94 -6.03 -3.56 -21.25
CA PRO A 94 -4.92 -2.85 -20.63
C PRO A 94 -4.03 -2.31 -21.75
N SER A 95 -3.74 -1.00 -21.72
CA SER A 95 -2.87 -0.38 -22.70
C SER A 95 -1.52 -1.12 -22.77
N PRO A 96 -0.81 -1.11 -23.91
CA PRO A 96 0.49 -1.77 -24.05
C PRO A 96 1.48 -1.38 -22.94
N VAL A 97 1.37 -0.13 -22.49
CA VAL A 97 2.13 0.44 -21.38
C VAL A 97 1.77 -0.21 -20.04
N GLN A 98 0.49 -0.44 -19.76
CA GLN A 98 0.04 -1.12 -18.53
C GLN A 98 0.53 -2.58 -18.47
N LYS A 99 0.53 -3.28 -19.61
CA LYS A 99 1.07 -4.65 -19.71
C LYS A 99 2.57 -4.73 -19.41
N SER A 100 3.29 -3.62 -19.58
CA SER A 100 4.73 -3.54 -19.39
C SER A 100 5.15 -3.07 -17.99
N VAL A 101 4.20 -2.74 -17.10
CA VAL A 101 4.51 -2.29 -15.74
C VAL A 101 5.00 -3.47 -14.91
N LYS A 102 6.23 -3.38 -14.41
CA LYS A 102 6.87 -4.39 -13.55
C LYS A 102 6.63 -4.11 -12.07
N GLU A 103 6.53 -2.84 -11.68
CA GLU A 103 6.44 -2.43 -10.28
C GLU A 103 5.60 -1.16 -10.11
N TYR A 104 4.79 -1.14 -9.07
CA TYR A 104 4.11 0.06 -8.57
C TYR A 104 4.78 0.53 -7.28
N ARG A 105 5.04 1.83 -7.21
CA ARG A 105 5.51 2.54 -6.01
C ARG A 105 4.55 3.69 -5.72
N ILE A 106 4.19 3.86 -4.46
CA ILE A 106 3.33 4.95 -4.00
C ILE A 106 4.18 5.90 -3.17
N TYR A 107 4.27 7.14 -3.60
CA TYR A 107 4.89 8.21 -2.84
C TYR A 107 3.80 8.90 -2.02
N ILE A 108 3.97 8.88 -0.69
CA ILE A 108 3.04 9.48 0.26
C ILE A 108 3.65 10.79 0.74
N PHE A 109 3.01 11.90 0.40
CA PHE A 109 3.41 13.25 0.78
C PHE A 109 2.51 13.74 1.91
N MET A 110 3.11 14.34 2.93
CA MET A 110 2.39 15.04 3.99
C MET A 110 2.32 16.53 3.63
N ASN A 111 1.10 17.08 3.59
CA ASN A 111 0.92 18.51 3.35
C ASN A 111 1.04 19.23 4.71
N LEU A 112 2.10 20.02 4.88
CA LEU A 112 2.44 20.70 6.14
C LEU A 112 1.52 21.89 6.44
N GLU A 113 0.94 22.49 5.41
CA GLU A 113 -0.04 23.57 5.52
C GLU A 113 -1.38 23.12 4.94
N PRO A 114 -2.20 22.39 5.70
CA PRO A 114 -3.56 22.10 5.30
C PRO A 114 -4.35 23.42 5.36
N THR A 115 -4.50 24.12 4.23
CA THR A 115 -5.62 25.06 4.08
C THR A 115 -6.94 24.31 4.32
N GLN A 116 -8.03 25.01 4.64
CA GLN A 116 -9.29 24.37 5.02
C GLN A 116 -9.81 23.32 4.00
N ASP A 117 -9.36 23.40 2.74
CA ASP A 117 -9.66 22.45 1.65
C ASP A 117 -8.51 21.49 1.27
N ALA A 118 -7.31 21.66 1.82
CA ALA A 118 -6.15 20.83 1.46
C ALA A 118 -6.17 19.50 2.23
N ARG A 119 -6.15 18.39 1.47
CA ARG A 119 -6.01 17.04 2.05
C ARG A 119 -4.71 16.93 2.83
N LYS A 120 -4.75 16.25 3.98
CA LYS A 120 -3.55 15.99 4.81
C LYS A 120 -2.44 15.23 4.06
N TYR A 121 -2.83 14.36 3.13
CA TYR A 121 -1.93 13.54 2.34
C TYR A 121 -2.20 13.64 0.84
N SER A 122 -1.13 13.64 0.06
CA SER A 122 -1.15 13.50 -1.40
C SER A 122 -0.39 12.25 -1.83
N TYR A 123 -0.80 11.65 -2.95
CA TYR A 123 -0.28 10.35 -3.41
C TYR A 123 0.10 10.39 -4.88
N MET A 124 1.36 10.11 -5.17
CA MET A 124 1.85 9.92 -6.53
C MET A 124 2.14 8.44 -6.76
N ILE A 125 1.57 7.90 -7.84
CA ILE A 125 1.78 6.52 -8.26
C ILE A 125 2.85 6.51 -9.35
N ARG A 126 4.01 5.94 -9.05
CA ARG A 126 5.04 5.63 -10.04
C ARG A 126 4.87 4.20 -10.52
N ARG A 127 4.72 4.05 -11.83
CA ARG A 127 4.67 2.77 -12.55
C ARG A 127 6.02 2.56 -13.23
N VAL A 128 6.82 1.63 -12.73
CA VAL A 128 8.12 1.30 -13.32
C VAL A 128 7.90 0.31 -14.45
N ILE A 129 8.27 0.72 -15.66
CA ILE A 129 8.16 -0.08 -16.89
C ILE A 129 9.44 -0.87 -17.10
N ASP A 130 10.58 -0.21 -16.91
CA ASP A 130 11.87 -0.85 -17.09
C ASP A 130 12.93 -0.31 -16.12
N GLN A 131 13.90 -1.17 -15.82
CA GLN A 131 15.02 -0.84 -14.95
C GLN A 131 16.28 -1.55 -15.45
N GLU A 132 17.21 -0.77 -15.99
CA GLU A 132 18.53 -1.25 -16.37
C GLU A 132 19.53 -0.95 -15.26
N LYS A 133 20.35 -1.95 -14.92
CA LYS A 133 21.43 -1.82 -13.96
C LYS A 133 22.73 -2.04 -14.70
N SER A 134 23.58 -1.03 -14.76
CA SER A 134 24.91 -1.14 -15.37
C SER A 134 25.99 -0.79 -14.36
N HIS A 135 27.17 -1.37 -14.55
CA HIS A 135 28.36 -1.05 -13.77
C HIS A 135 29.28 -0.21 -14.65
N GLY A 136 29.46 1.05 -14.31
CA GLY A 136 30.38 1.96 -15.01
C GLY A 136 31.48 2.41 -14.05
N LYS A 137 32.75 2.14 -14.37
CA LYS A 137 33.94 2.63 -13.63
C LYS A 137 33.81 2.56 -12.09
N GLY A 138 33.37 1.42 -11.55
CA GLY A 138 33.21 1.22 -10.09
C GLY A 138 31.95 1.83 -9.47
N THR A 139 31.11 2.50 -10.25
CA THR A 139 29.84 3.09 -9.82
C THR A 139 28.68 2.25 -10.34
N ARG A 140 27.73 1.95 -9.46
CA ARG A 140 26.47 1.30 -9.82
C ARG A 140 25.53 2.34 -10.43
N ILE A 141 25.23 2.19 -11.71
CA ILE A 141 24.28 3.04 -12.44
C ILE A 141 22.95 2.29 -12.56
N VAL A 142 21.86 2.99 -12.29
CA VAL A 142 20.51 2.46 -12.42
C VAL A 142 19.70 3.43 -13.26
N THR A 143 19.21 2.97 -14.42
CA THR A 143 18.33 3.74 -15.29
C THR A 143 16.92 3.17 -15.16
N GLU A 144 15.95 4.00 -14.77
CA GLU A 144 14.55 3.60 -14.63
C GLU A 144 13.68 4.32 -15.67
N ARG A 145 12.88 3.57 -16.43
CA ARG A 145 11.80 4.12 -17.26
C ARG A 145 10.48 3.96 -16.51
N TYR A 146 9.79 5.07 -16.24
CA TYR A 146 8.58 5.07 -15.42
C TYR A 146 7.53 6.07 -15.90
N ILE A 147 6.30 5.92 -15.38
CA ILE A 147 5.20 6.88 -15.52
C ILE A 147 4.70 7.27 -14.14
N GLU A 148 4.50 8.56 -13.90
CA GLU A 148 3.97 9.10 -12.66
C GLU A 148 2.62 9.77 -12.88
N ASN A 149 1.62 9.39 -12.09
CA ASN A 149 0.34 10.08 -12.03
C ASN A 149 -0.07 10.30 -10.58
N TRP A 150 -0.69 11.43 -10.29
CA TRP A 150 -1.35 11.68 -9.00
C TRP A 150 -2.66 10.89 -8.90
N LEU A 151 -2.95 10.35 -7.71
CA LEU A 151 -4.13 9.51 -7.47
C LEU A 151 -5.45 10.29 -7.51
N LYS A 152 -5.38 11.60 -7.22
CA LYS A 152 -6.51 12.55 -7.21
C LYS A 152 -5.94 13.92 -7.62
N ASP A 153 -6.77 14.82 -8.15
CA ASP A 153 -6.40 16.23 -8.32
C ASP A 153 -5.94 16.77 -6.95
N GLY A 154 -4.66 17.11 -6.86
CA GLY A 154 -3.99 17.23 -5.56
C GLY A 154 -2.48 17.14 -5.68
N GLU A 155 -1.92 17.78 -6.70
CA GLU A 155 -0.56 18.31 -6.58
C GLU A 155 -0.49 19.06 -5.23
N PRO A 156 0.55 18.86 -4.40
CA PRO A 156 0.66 19.54 -3.12
C PRO A 156 0.43 21.05 -3.32
N ALA A 157 -0.51 21.62 -2.56
CA ALA A 157 -1.01 23.00 -2.75
C ALA A 157 0.09 24.06 -2.61
N THR A 158 1.21 23.69 -2.00
CA THR A 158 2.45 24.44 -2.01
C THR A 158 3.45 23.63 -2.82
N GLY A 159 3.96 24.21 -3.91
CA GLY A 159 5.22 23.75 -4.46
C GLY A 159 6.21 23.75 -3.30
N PHE A 160 6.66 22.58 -2.87
CA PHE A 160 7.81 22.47 -1.97
C PHE A 160 8.84 23.45 -2.50
N ASP A 161 9.14 24.46 -1.69
CA ASP A 161 9.80 25.67 -2.14
C ASP A 161 11.04 25.27 -2.94
N LYS A 162 11.07 25.62 -4.23
CA LYS A 162 12.22 25.32 -5.11
C LYS A 162 13.50 25.99 -4.60
N SER A 163 13.39 26.86 -3.59
CA SER A 163 14.48 27.59 -2.94
C SER A 163 15.42 26.72 -2.10
N ASP A 164 14.95 25.62 -1.50
CA ASP A 164 15.77 24.80 -0.58
C ASP A 164 16.55 23.67 -1.28
N GLY A 165 16.36 23.49 -2.60
CA GLY A 165 17.16 22.54 -3.39
C GLY A 165 16.97 21.07 -3.01
N VAL A 166 15.96 20.73 -2.20
CA VAL A 166 15.62 19.33 -1.85
C VAL A 166 14.56 18.80 -2.81
N PRO A 167 14.91 17.90 -3.75
CA PRO A 167 13.94 17.22 -4.59
C PRO A 167 12.75 16.64 -3.80
N TYR A 168 11.53 16.92 -4.28
CA TYR A 168 10.25 16.53 -3.67
C TYR A 168 10.17 15.04 -3.24
N TRP A 169 10.85 14.14 -3.95
CA TRP A 169 10.89 12.71 -3.62
C TRP A 169 11.65 12.38 -2.33
N MET A 170 12.48 13.29 -1.81
CA MET A 170 13.18 13.11 -0.52
C MET A 170 12.29 13.37 0.70
N ALA A 171 11.18 14.11 0.55
CA ALA A 171 10.23 14.37 1.62
C ALA A 171 9.11 13.32 1.71
N ALA A 172 9.05 12.37 0.77
CA ALA A 172 7.98 11.38 0.68
C ALA A 172 8.33 10.08 1.41
N ARG A 173 7.34 9.45 2.04
CA ARG A 173 7.44 8.04 2.42
C ARG A 173 7.10 7.19 1.20
N ILE A 174 7.99 6.27 0.83
CA ILE A 174 7.82 5.41 -0.35
C ILE A 174 7.26 4.06 0.09
N LEU A 175 6.06 3.74 -0.39
CA LEU A 175 5.43 2.43 -0.25
C LEU A 175 5.65 1.62 -1.54
N TYR A 176 6.49 0.57 -1.44
CA TYR A 176 6.74 -0.38 -2.52
C TYR A 176 5.59 -1.39 -2.63
N ILE A 177 4.40 -0.91 -3.01
CA ILE A 177 3.14 -1.66 -2.89
C ILE A 177 3.16 -3.01 -3.64
N THR A 178 3.81 -3.11 -4.81
CA THR A 178 3.95 -4.39 -5.51
C THR A 178 4.71 -5.41 -4.67
N LYS A 179 5.82 -5.01 -4.04
CA LYS A 179 6.62 -5.90 -3.18
C LYS A 179 5.85 -6.30 -1.92
N VAL A 180 5.15 -5.36 -1.31
CA VAL A 180 4.30 -5.63 -0.13
C VAL A 180 3.21 -6.65 -0.47
N TYR A 181 2.58 -6.51 -1.64
CA TYR A 181 1.58 -7.46 -2.12
C TYR A 181 2.17 -8.84 -2.45
N GLN A 182 3.34 -8.89 -3.12
CA GLN A 182 4.05 -10.14 -3.41
C GLN A 182 4.37 -10.92 -2.13
N ILE A 183 4.99 -10.27 -1.15
CA ILE A 183 5.30 -10.89 0.15
C ILE A 183 4.03 -11.39 0.84
N PHE A 184 2.93 -10.62 0.76
CA PHE A 184 1.65 -11.04 1.30
C PHE A 184 1.15 -12.32 0.63
N THR A 185 1.19 -12.39 -0.72
CA THR A 185 0.73 -13.57 -1.47
C THR A 185 1.62 -14.79 -1.27
N GLU A 186 2.94 -14.62 -1.26
CA GLU A 186 3.92 -15.69 -1.03
C GLU A 186 3.70 -16.34 0.35
N LYS A 187 3.56 -15.50 1.39
CA LYS A 187 3.28 -15.98 2.75
C LYS A 187 1.94 -16.69 2.88
N LEU A 188 0.93 -16.30 2.10
CA LEU A 188 -0.37 -17.00 2.08
C LEU A 188 -0.31 -18.35 1.35
N GLN A 189 0.58 -18.49 0.36
CA GLN A 189 0.79 -19.72 -0.39
C GLN A 189 1.70 -20.71 0.36
N GLY A 190 2.41 -20.26 1.39
CA GLY A 190 3.29 -21.10 2.20
C GLY A 190 4.68 -21.28 1.61
N GLU A 191 5.03 -20.51 0.58
CA GLU A 191 6.38 -20.49 0.02
C GLU A 191 7.26 -19.61 0.93
N SER A 192 8.00 -20.25 1.83
CA SER A 192 9.15 -19.61 2.48
C SER A 192 10.35 -19.72 1.54
N ILE A 193 10.93 -18.57 1.18
CA ILE A 193 12.27 -18.48 0.58
C ILE A 193 13.31 -19.04 1.56
#